data_AF-A0A143XTT2-F1
#
_entry.id   AF-A0A143XTT2-F1
#
_cell.length_a   1.000
_cell.length_b   1.000
_cell.length_c   1.000
_cell.angle_alpha   90.00
_cell.angle_beta   90.00
_cell.angle_gamma   90.00
#
_symmetry.space_group_name_H-M   'P 1'
#
loop_
_entity.id
_entity.type
_entity.pdbx_description
1 polymer ?
#
loop_
_entity_poly.entity_id
_entity_poly.type
_entity_poly.pdbx_seq_one_letter_code
_entity_poly.pdbx_strand_id
1 'polypeptide(L)'
;MYLRKYHPSDCAALAALFYETIHTVNARDYPQEQLDAWADGHVDLDAWNKSFLAHNTYVAVQECDGADDIDSRASDSTDTAPGKTGGSPASTLIIGFGDMDDIGYLDRLYVHKDYQGRGVATAICDRLEEDFYLSRGRLLQNSAVQKRKNDTFTTHASITARPLFEKRGYTVVKAQQVVRKGISIRNYIMRKHIEYSV
;
A
#
# COMPACT_ATOMS: atom_id res chain seq x y z
N MET A 1 12.42 -8.18 -5.53
CA MET A 1 11.60 -7.42 -4.57
C MET A 1 11.89 -7.87 -3.14
N TYR A 2 12.01 -6.92 -2.21
CA TYR A 2 11.99 -7.16 -0.76
C TYR A 2 11.03 -6.19 -0.06
N LEU A 3 10.62 -6.51 1.17
CA LEU A 3 9.82 -5.62 2.02
C LEU A 3 10.71 -4.97 3.08
N ARG A 4 10.48 -3.69 3.36
CA ARG A 4 11.09 -3.00 4.51
C ARG A 4 10.08 -2.05 5.17
N LYS A 5 10.38 -1.63 6.39
CA LYS A 5 9.61 -0.58 7.07
C LYS A 5 9.69 0.73 6.31
N TYR A 6 8.63 1.51 6.43
CA TYR A 6 8.58 2.89 5.97
C TYR A 6 9.64 3.76 6.66
N HIS A 7 10.23 4.67 5.89
CA HIS A 7 11.07 5.76 6.36
C HIS A 7 10.48 7.10 5.89
N PRO A 8 10.60 8.22 6.65
CA PRO A 8 10.05 9.52 6.24
C PRO A 8 10.45 9.99 4.84
N SER A 9 11.64 9.61 4.36
CA SER A 9 12.07 9.92 2.98
C SER A 9 11.23 9.23 1.90
N ASP A 10 10.47 8.19 2.23
CA ASP A 10 9.61 7.48 1.28
C ASP A 10 8.28 8.23 1.03
N CYS A 11 7.90 9.18 1.90
CA CYS A 11 6.57 9.79 1.91
C CYS A 11 6.14 10.33 0.55
N ALA A 12 7.03 11.08 -0.10
CA ALA A 12 6.77 11.67 -1.42
C ALA A 12 6.58 10.60 -2.50
N ALA A 13 7.39 9.53 -2.47
CA ALA A 13 7.27 8.42 -3.41
C ALA A 13 5.97 7.63 -3.19
N LEU A 14 5.53 7.44 -1.94
CA LEU A 14 4.25 6.80 -1.62
C LEU A 14 3.06 7.65 -2.08
N ALA A 15 3.13 8.96 -1.91
CA ALA A 15 2.10 9.89 -2.38
C ALA A 15 1.98 9.89 -3.91
N ALA A 16 3.12 9.88 -4.63
CA ALA A 16 3.14 9.73 -6.09
C ALA A 16 2.55 8.39 -6.54
N LEU A 17 3.02 7.28 -5.95
CA LEU A 17 2.50 5.95 -6.24
C LEU A 17 1.00 5.82 -5.97
N PHE A 18 0.51 6.39 -4.86
CA PHE A 18 -0.92 6.46 -4.55
C PHE A 18 -1.72 7.14 -5.67
N TYR A 19 -1.28 8.32 -6.08
CA TYR A 19 -1.94 9.09 -7.14
C TYR A 19 -1.95 8.31 -8.45
N GLU A 20 -0.80 7.80 -8.87
CA GLU A 20 -0.66 7.02 -10.09
C GLU A 20 -1.53 5.77 -10.10
N THR A 21 -1.53 5.00 -9.01
CA THR A 21 -2.36 3.79 -8.91
C THR A 21 -3.84 4.12 -9.05
N ILE A 22 -4.32 5.20 -8.41
CA ILE A 22 -5.72 5.64 -8.54
C ILE A 22 -6.04 5.99 -10.01
N HIS A 23 -5.21 6.80 -10.65
CA HIS A 23 -5.47 7.28 -12.02
C HIS A 23 -5.19 6.25 -13.12
N THR A 24 -4.54 5.13 -12.81
CA THR A 24 -4.19 4.11 -13.81
C THR A 24 -4.86 2.78 -13.57
N VAL A 25 -4.81 2.25 -12.34
CA VAL A 25 -5.36 0.94 -11.99
C VAL A 25 -6.85 1.06 -11.68
N ASN A 26 -7.24 2.02 -10.84
CA ASN A 26 -8.64 2.20 -10.44
C ASN A 26 -9.51 2.83 -11.55
N ALA A 27 -8.90 3.45 -12.57
CA ALA A 27 -9.62 4.00 -13.73
C ALA A 27 -10.47 2.98 -14.51
N ARG A 28 -10.26 1.68 -14.28
CA ARG A 28 -11.10 0.61 -14.85
C ARG A 28 -12.47 0.49 -14.16
N ASP A 29 -12.55 0.90 -12.90
CA ASP A 29 -13.71 0.68 -12.03
C ASP A 29 -14.44 1.98 -11.64
N TYR A 30 -13.79 3.13 -11.80
CA TYR A 30 -14.31 4.44 -11.38
C TYR A 30 -14.19 5.46 -12.52
N PRO A 31 -15.22 6.31 -12.73
CA PRO A 31 -15.16 7.41 -13.68
C PRO A 31 -14.16 8.48 -13.25
N GLN A 32 -13.65 9.26 -14.21
CA GLN A 32 -12.61 10.27 -13.98
C GLN A 32 -12.93 11.24 -12.83
N GLU A 33 -14.18 11.71 -12.75
CA GLU A 33 -14.63 12.62 -11.67
C GLU A 33 -14.45 12.02 -10.26
N GLN A 34 -14.61 10.70 -10.12
CA GLN A 34 -14.41 9.99 -8.86
C GLN A 34 -12.92 9.81 -8.57
N LEU A 35 -12.10 9.60 -9.60
CA LEU A 35 -10.64 9.52 -9.47
C LEU A 35 -10.06 10.87 -9.03
N ASP A 36 -10.47 11.97 -9.67
CA ASP A 36 -10.03 13.33 -9.36
C ASP A 36 -10.45 13.74 -7.94
N ALA A 37 -11.66 13.35 -7.54
CA ALA A 37 -12.15 13.58 -6.18
C ALA A 37 -11.41 12.75 -5.13
N TRP A 38 -11.00 11.53 -5.47
CA TRP A 38 -10.22 10.65 -4.61
C TRP A 38 -8.78 11.14 -4.45
N ALA A 39 -8.11 11.45 -5.55
CA ALA A 39 -6.73 11.89 -5.59
C ALA A 39 -6.55 13.02 -6.62
N ASP A 40 -6.43 14.25 -6.17
CA ASP A 40 -6.24 15.44 -7.02
C ASP A 40 -4.77 15.85 -7.16
N GLY A 41 -3.85 14.99 -6.74
CA GLY A 41 -2.41 15.26 -6.73
C GLY A 41 -1.94 16.14 -5.56
N HIS A 42 -2.86 16.64 -4.71
CA HIS A 42 -2.51 17.46 -3.55
C HIS A 42 -2.55 16.60 -2.28
N VAL A 43 -1.38 16.15 -1.84
CA VAL A 43 -1.21 15.37 -0.62
C VAL A 43 -0.49 16.21 0.43
N ASP A 44 -1.09 16.34 1.62
CA ASP A 44 -0.40 16.86 2.80
C ASP A 44 0.62 15.82 3.28
N LEU A 45 1.87 15.99 2.84
CA LEU A 45 2.97 15.07 3.14
C LEU A 45 3.29 15.02 4.63
N ASP A 46 3.09 16.10 5.39
CA ASP A 46 3.34 16.11 6.83
C ASP A 46 2.29 15.29 7.57
N ALA A 47 1.01 15.44 7.21
CA ALA A 47 -0.07 14.63 7.76
C ALA A 47 0.09 13.16 7.38
N TRP A 48 0.47 12.87 6.14
CA TRP A 48 0.74 11.50 5.66
C TRP A 48 1.91 10.87 6.40
N ASN A 49 3.03 11.58 6.54
CA ASN A 49 4.19 11.08 7.26
C ASN A 49 3.84 10.76 8.72
N LYS A 50 3.11 11.65 9.42
CA LYS A 50 2.63 11.39 10.78
C LYS A 50 1.77 10.13 10.85
N SER A 51 0.85 9.95 9.89
CA SER A 51 -0.02 8.78 9.83
C SER A 51 0.78 7.49 9.58
N PHE A 52 1.72 7.49 8.63
CA PHE A 52 2.56 6.31 8.35
C PHE A 52 3.47 5.94 9.51
N LEU A 53 3.93 6.92 10.30
CA LEU A 53 4.73 6.69 11.52
C LEU A 53 3.87 6.18 12.69
N ALA A 54 2.59 6.53 12.74
CA ALA A 54 1.65 6.03 13.74
C ALA A 54 1.16 4.60 13.44
N HIS A 55 1.12 4.22 12.17
CA HIS A 55 0.71 2.89 11.71
C HIS A 55 1.91 1.95 11.54
N ASN A 56 1.63 0.66 11.47
CA ASN A 56 2.58 -0.30 10.97
C ASN A 56 2.62 -0.22 9.43
N THR A 57 3.65 0.42 8.88
CA THR A 57 3.75 0.68 7.43
C THR A 57 4.92 -0.08 6.80
N TYR A 58 4.64 -0.77 5.70
CA TYR A 58 5.63 -1.48 4.88
C TYR A 58 5.64 -0.97 3.45
N VAL A 59 6.84 -0.96 2.86
CA VAL A 59 7.07 -0.68 1.44
C VAL A 59 7.70 -1.90 0.77
N ALA A 60 7.25 -2.19 -0.44
CA ALA A 60 7.83 -3.18 -1.34
C ALA A 60 8.79 -2.48 -2.30
N VAL A 61 10.04 -2.92 -2.30
CA VAL A 61 11.10 -2.32 -3.09
C VAL A 61 11.61 -3.32 -4.11
N GLN A 62 11.76 -2.87 -5.36
CA GLN A 62 12.42 -3.60 -6.43
C GLN A 62 13.81 -2.99 -6.65
N GLU A 63 14.83 -3.84 -6.63
CA GLU A 63 16.17 -3.48 -7.09
C GLU A 63 16.15 -3.51 -8.62
N CYS A 64 16.64 -2.45 -9.24
CA CYS A 64 16.87 -2.40 -10.67
C CYS A 64 18.39 -2.42 -10.87
N ASP A 65 18.88 -3.45 -11.55
CA ASP A 65 20.20 -3.40 -12.17
C ASP A 65 20.11 -2.36 -13.28
N GLY A 66 21.06 -1.43 -13.36
CA GLY A 66 20.98 -0.20 -14.16
C GLY A 66 20.98 -0.40 -15.69
N ALA A 67 20.01 -1.14 -16.22
CA ALA A 67 19.83 -1.41 -17.64
C ALA A 67 18.40 -1.13 -18.16
N ASP A 68 17.41 -0.90 -17.29
CA ASP A 68 16.04 -0.61 -17.71
C ASP A 68 15.61 0.80 -17.25
N ASP A 69 16.05 1.81 -18.01
CA ASP A 69 15.53 3.17 -17.96
C ASP A 69 14.02 3.17 -18.29
N ILE A 70 13.15 3.10 -17.28
CA ILE A 70 11.69 3.18 -17.46
C ILE A 70 11.18 4.63 -17.57
N ASP A 71 12.02 5.66 -17.37
CA ASP A 71 11.58 7.05 -17.54
C ASP A 71 12.62 7.97 -18.20
N SER A 72 13.10 7.61 -19.39
CA SER A 72 13.87 8.51 -20.26
C SER A 72 13.00 9.09 -21.37
N ARG A 73 12.02 9.92 -20.99
CA ARG A 73 11.38 10.88 -21.90
C ARG A 73 11.54 12.32 -21.41
N ALA A 74 12.80 12.77 -21.37
CA ALA A 74 13.12 14.20 -21.40
C ALA A 74 14.34 14.44 -22.31
N SER A 75 14.03 14.86 -23.54
CA SER A 75 14.81 15.71 -24.46
C SER A 75 16.35 15.61 -24.48
N ASP A 76 16.83 14.93 -25.52
CA ASP A 76 17.97 15.21 -26.40
C ASP A 76 18.72 16.56 -26.20
N SER A 77 20.01 16.50 -25.81
CA SER A 77 21.11 17.24 -26.47
C SER A 77 22.50 16.89 -25.87
N THR A 78 23.34 16.37 -26.77
CA THR A 78 24.82 16.26 -26.84
C THR A 78 25.69 16.75 -25.66
N ASP A 79 26.63 15.93 -25.17
CA ASP A 79 28.04 15.87 -25.62
C ASP A 79 28.83 14.77 -24.87
N THR A 80 29.82 14.15 -25.52
CA THR A 80 30.52 12.93 -25.09
C THR A 80 31.83 13.22 -24.36
N ALA A 81 32.08 12.56 -23.22
CA ALA A 81 33.43 12.29 -22.72
C ALA A 81 33.48 10.93 -21.99
N PRO A 82 34.51 10.07 -22.21
CA PRO A 82 34.60 8.77 -21.57
C PRO A 82 35.47 8.82 -20.31
N GLY A 83 35.01 8.15 -19.24
CA GLY A 83 35.88 7.77 -18.13
C GLY A 83 35.22 7.89 -16.76
N LYS A 84 34.64 6.78 -16.29
CA LYS A 84 34.78 6.26 -14.91
C LYS A 84 34.04 4.92 -14.77
N THR A 85 34.82 3.86 -14.62
CA THR A 85 34.37 2.59 -14.04
C THR A 85 34.01 2.82 -12.56
N GLY A 86 32.72 2.90 -12.27
CA GLY A 86 32.13 2.72 -10.96
C GLY A 86 30.78 2.10 -11.21
N GLY A 87 30.52 0.90 -10.66
CA GLY A 87 29.22 0.26 -10.82
C GLY A 87 28.13 1.26 -10.41
N SER A 88 27.22 1.57 -11.34
CA SER A 88 26.09 2.45 -11.05
C SER A 88 25.39 1.91 -9.81
N PRO A 89 25.10 2.72 -8.77
CA PRO A 89 24.39 2.22 -7.61
C PRO A 89 23.08 1.62 -8.09
N ALA A 90 22.79 0.38 -7.69
CA ALA A 90 21.53 -0.28 -8.01
C ALA A 90 20.38 0.67 -7.62
N SER A 91 19.65 1.17 -8.62
CA SER A 91 18.54 2.09 -8.37
C SER A 91 17.41 1.27 -7.79
N THR A 92 16.85 1.73 -6.67
CA THR A 92 15.74 1.05 -6.00
C THR A 92 14.43 1.77 -6.29
N LEU A 93 13.39 1.03 -6.66
CA LEU A 93 12.06 1.53 -6.97
C LEU A 93 11.06 1.01 -5.93
N ILE A 94 10.26 1.90 -5.35
CA ILE A 94 9.12 1.49 -4.51
C ILE A 94 7.99 1.06 -5.43
N ILE A 95 7.67 -0.24 -5.39
CA ILE A 95 6.65 -0.86 -6.27
C ILE A 95 5.34 -1.17 -5.55
N GLY A 96 5.25 -0.88 -4.26
CA GLY A 96 4.04 -1.03 -3.47
C GLY A 96 4.22 -0.55 -2.04
N PHE A 97 3.11 -0.24 -1.37
CA PHE A 97 3.10 -0.01 0.07
C PHE A 97 1.75 -0.37 0.67
N GLY A 98 1.73 -0.56 1.99
CA GLY A 98 0.51 -0.65 2.75
C GLY A 98 0.76 -0.44 4.23
N ASP A 99 -0.30 -0.09 4.94
CA ASP A 99 -0.25 0.17 6.37
C ASP A 99 -1.48 -0.37 7.11
N MET A 100 -1.27 -0.66 8.39
CA MET A 100 -2.27 -1.17 9.31
C MET A 100 -2.11 -0.49 10.66
N ASP A 101 -3.21 -0.07 11.27
CA ASP A 101 -3.19 0.47 12.63
C ASP A 101 -3.04 -0.62 13.70
N ASP A 102 -3.00 -0.22 14.98
CA ASP A 102 -2.79 -1.11 16.11
C ASP A 102 -4.04 -1.96 16.48
N ILE A 103 -5.20 -1.67 15.88
CA ILE A 103 -6.44 -2.44 16.07
C ILE A 103 -6.74 -3.40 14.91
N GLY A 104 -5.94 -3.39 13.85
CA GLY A 104 -6.02 -4.33 12.72
C GLY A 104 -6.82 -3.78 11.55
N TYR A 105 -7.02 -2.47 11.47
CA TYR A 105 -7.58 -1.81 10.29
C TYR A 105 -6.48 -1.52 9.27
N LEU A 106 -6.60 -2.15 8.11
CA LEU A 106 -5.75 -1.92 6.95
C LEU A 106 -6.30 -0.73 6.17
N ASP A 107 -5.64 0.42 6.32
CA ASP A 107 -6.09 1.71 5.78
C ASP A 107 -5.71 1.88 4.31
N ARG A 108 -4.47 1.52 3.93
CA ARG A 108 -3.95 1.74 2.58
C ARG A 108 -3.23 0.51 2.07
N LEU A 109 -3.39 0.27 0.77
CA LEU A 109 -2.67 -0.75 0.03
C LEU A 109 -2.65 -0.37 -1.45
N TYR A 110 -1.47 -0.03 -1.94
CA TYR A 110 -1.25 0.39 -3.32
C TYR A 110 -0.07 -0.34 -3.92
N VAL A 111 -0.17 -0.69 -5.18
CA VAL A 111 0.88 -1.39 -5.95
C VAL A 111 1.06 -0.64 -7.26
N HIS A 112 2.29 -0.57 -7.73
CA HIS A 112 2.64 0.07 -8.99
C HIS A 112 1.93 -0.64 -10.16
N LYS A 113 1.43 0.12 -11.13
CA LYS A 113 0.62 -0.40 -12.25
C LYS A 113 1.30 -1.54 -13.02
N ASP A 114 2.63 -1.48 -13.17
CA ASP A 114 3.41 -2.47 -13.94
C ASP A 114 3.81 -3.70 -13.11
N TYR A 115 3.59 -3.65 -11.78
CA TYR A 115 3.90 -4.73 -10.83
C TYR A 115 2.64 -5.40 -10.26
N GLN A 116 1.46 -5.10 -10.82
CA GLN A 116 0.20 -5.78 -10.49
C GLN A 116 0.26 -7.28 -10.82
N GLY A 117 -0.48 -8.09 -10.06
CA GLY A 117 -0.56 -9.54 -10.30
C GLY A 117 0.71 -10.34 -9.97
N ARG A 118 1.75 -9.70 -9.44
CA ARG A 118 3.04 -10.33 -9.08
C ARG A 118 3.17 -10.68 -7.59
N GLY A 119 2.05 -10.72 -6.86
CA GLY A 119 2.03 -11.03 -5.42
C GLY A 119 2.50 -9.90 -4.49
N VAL A 120 2.79 -8.69 -5.00
CA VAL A 120 3.25 -7.55 -4.18
C VAL A 120 2.26 -7.21 -3.05
N ALA A 121 0.98 -7.04 -3.39
CA ALA A 121 -0.06 -6.72 -2.41
C ALA A 121 -0.23 -7.84 -1.38
N THR A 122 -0.17 -9.10 -1.84
CA THR A 122 -0.23 -10.29 -0.99
C THR A 122 0.91 -10.28 0.03
N ALA A 123 2.14 -10.06 -0.40
CA ALA A 123 3.31 -10.02 0.47
C ALA A 123 3.23 -8.91 1.52
N ILE A 124 2.76 -7.71 1.13
CA ILE A 124 2.54 -6.60 2.07
C ILE A 124 1.49 -6.98 3.11
N CYS A 125 0.34 -7.51 2.70
CA CYS A 125 -0.70 -7.94 3.63
C CYS A 125 -0.23 -9.06 4.56
N ASP A 126 0.50 -10.06 4.05
CA ASP A 126 1.04 -11.15 4.86
C ASP A 126 1.95 -10.61 5.97
N ARG A 127 2.84 -9.66 5.62
CA ARG A 127 3.73 -9.03 6.59
C ARG A 127 2.99 -8.17 7.62
N LEU A 128 1.98 -7.40 7.20
CA LEU A 128 1.17 -6.59 8.10
C LEU A 128 0.40 -7.47 9.10
N GLU A 129 -0.24 -8.54 8.60
CA GLU A 129 -0.97 -9.50 9.43
C GLU A 129 0.01 -10.21 10.40
N GLU A 130 1.16 -10.68 9.93
CA GLU A 130 2.19 -11.32 10.77
C GLU A 130 2.69 -10.40 11.89
N ASP A 131 3.04 -9.15 11.58
CA ASP A 131 3.47 -8.19 12.60
C ASP A 131 2.36 -7.89 13.62
N PHE A 132 1.12 -7.79 13.16
CA PHE A 132 -0.03 -7.63 14.05
C PHE A 132 -0.14 -8.81 15.01
N TYR A 133 -0.05 -10.05 14.50
CA TYR A 133 -0.01 -11.27 15.32
C TYR A 133 1.13 -11.24 16.34
N LEU A 134 2.35 -10.87 15.94
CA LEU A 134 3.51 -10.85 16.85
C LEU A 134 3.40 -9.76 17.92
N SER A 135 2.80 -8.61 17.60
CA SER A 135 2.55 -7.54 18.55
C SER A 135 1.51 -7.96 19.61
N ARG A 136 0.48 -8.73 19.21
CA ARG A 136 -0.58 -9.25 20.08
C ARG A 136 -0.17 -10.52 20.84
N GLY A 137 0.61 -11.42 20.23
CA GLY A 137 1.10 -12.65 20.83
C GLY A 137 2.05 -12.42 22.01
N ARG A 138 2.79 -11.31 22.02
CA ARG A 138 3.53 -10.85 23.20
C ARG A 138 2.63 -10.38 24.36
N LEU A 139 1.41 -9.91 24.06
CA LEU A 139 0.43 -9.53 25.08
C LEU A 139 -0.30 -10.76 25.67
N LEU A 140 -0.31 -11.90 24.98
CA LEU A 140 -0.99 -13.13 25.42
C LEU A 140 -0.13 -14.06 26.30
N GLN A 141 1.19 -13.84 26.40
CA GLN A 141 2.07 -14.60 27.32
C GLN A 141 1.94 -14.15 28.79
N ASN A 142 1.36 -12.98 29.02
CA ASN A 142 0.99 -12.51 30.36
C ASN A 142 -0.51 -12.77 30.55
N SER A 143 -0.80 -13.77 31.38
CA SER A 143 -2.11 -14.27 31.79
C SER A 143 -3.22 -13.20 31.84
N ALA A 144 -4.41 -13.60 31.38
CA ALA A 144 -5.72 -12.92 31.50
C ALA A 144 -6.16 -11.92 30.41
N VAL A 145 -5.42 -11.73 29.31
CA VAL A 145 -6.05 -11.18 28.11
C VAL A 145 -6.86 -12.29 27.47
N GLN A 146 -8.11 -12.42 27.93
CA GLN A 146 -9.16 -13.23 27.32
C GLN A 146 -8.96 -13.20 25.81
N LYS A 147 -8.70 -14.34 25.16
CA LYS A 147 -8.77 -14.48 23.70
C LYS A 147 -10.02 -13.74 23.28
N ARG A 148 -9.90 -12.54 22.72
CA ARG A 148 -11.05 -11.82 22.20
C ARG A 148 -11.44 -12.65 21.00
N LYS A 149 -12.44 -13.51 21.21
CA LYS A 149 -12.93 -14.54 20.28
C LYS A 149 -13.45 -13.94 18.95
N ASN A 150 -13.20 -12.66 18.72
CA ASN A 150 -13.76 -11.82 17.69
C ASN A 150 -12.78 -10.74 17.20
N ASP A 151 -11.47 -10.88 17.44
CA ASP A 151 -10.52 -9.99 16.76
C ASP A 151 -10.63 -10.23 15.25
N THR A 152 -10.69 -9.14 14.49
CA THR A 152 -10.85 -9.16 13.03
C THR A 152 -9.92 -8.14 12.41
N PHE A 153 -9.26 -8.51 11.31
CA PHE A 153 -8.73 -7.50 10.40
C PHE A 153 -9.89 -6.84 9.68
N THR A 154 -9.81 -5.52 9.49
CA THR A 154 -10.84 -4.74 8.79
C THR A 154 -10.21 -3.88 7.70
N THR A 155 -10.98 -3.56 6.67
CA THR A 155 -10.55 -2.61 5.63
C THR A 155 -11.76 -1.99 4.93
N HIS A 156 -11.55 -0.82 4.34
CA HIS A 156 -12.49 -0.18 3.44
C HIS A 156 -12.00 -0.31 1.98
N ALA A 157 -12.28 -1.47 1.39
CA ALA A 157 -11.76 -1.84 0.07
C ALA A 157 -12.51 -1.14 -1.07
N SER A 158 -11.76 -0.65 -2.05
CA SER A 158 -12.28 -0.18 -3.34
C SER A 158 -12.90 -1.35 -4.14
N ILE A 159 -13.71 -1.04 -5.16
CA ILE A 159 -14.19 -2.02 -6.16
C ILE A 159 -13.01 -2.83 -6.70
N THR A 160 -11.92 -2.15 -7.06
CA THR A 160 -10.68 -2.74 -7.59
C THR A 160 -10.00 -3.70 -6.61
N ALA A 161 -9.95 -3.35 -5.32
CA ALA A 161 -9.24 -4.14 -4.31
C ALA A 161 -10.10 -5.25 -3.69
N ARG A 162 -11.43 -5.18 -3.82
CA ARG A 162 -12.34 -6.18 -3.22
C ARG A 162 -11.98 -7.63 -3.60
N PRO A 163 -11.72 -8.00 -4.87
CA PRO A 163 -11.38 -9.38 -5.23
C PRO A 163 -10.08 -9.88 -4.59
N LEU A 164 -9.10 -9.00 -4.34
CA LEU A 164 -7.88 -9.35 -3.60
C LEU A 164 -8.23 -9.75 -2.16
N PHE A 165 -9.01 -8.92 -1.47
CA PHE A 165 -9.39 -9.18 -0.08
C PHE A 165 -10.28 -10.42 0.06
N GLU A 166 -11.22 -10.64 -0.88
CA GLU A 166 -12.04 -11.86 -0.92
C GLU A 166 -11.16 -13.13 -1.01
N LYS A 167 -10.16 -13.12 -1.90
CA LYS A 167 -9.19 -14.23 -2.02
C LYS A 167 -8.35 -14.45 -0.76
N ARG A 168 -8.17 -13.42 0.07
CA ARG A 168 -7.45 -13.47 1.35
C ARG A 168 -8.33 -13.89 2.53
N GLY A 169 -9.60 -14.23 2.29
CA GLY A 169 -10.54 -14.66 3.32
C GLY A 169 -11.28 -13.51 4.01
N TYR A 170 -11.22 -12.28 3.48
CA TYR A 170 -12.10 -11.21 3.93
C TYR A 170 -13.50 -11.42 3.36
N THR A 171 -14.50 -11.06 4.15
CA THR A 171 -15.91 -11.09 3.78
C THR A 171 -16.46 -9.68 3.75
N VAL A 172 -17.33 -9.40 2.78
CA VAL A 172 -18.02 -8.11 2.70
C VAL A 172 -19.02 -8.00 3.84
N VAL A 173 -18.88 -6.97 4.68
CA VAL A 173 -19.84 -6.62 5.73
C VAL A 173 -20.95 -5.76 5.14
N LYS A 174 -20.57 -4.70 4.42
CA LYS A 174 -21.52 -3.80 3.74
C LYS A 174 -20.86 -3.10 2.55
N ALA A 175 -21.64 -2.87 1.50
CA ALA A 175 -21.31 -1.84 0.51
C ALA A 175 -21.68 -0.47 1.09
N GLN A 176 -20.88 0.55 0.80
CA GLN A 176 -21.18 1.92 1.20
C GLN A 176 -20.68 2.93 0.16
N GLN A 177 -20.99 4.20 0.40
CA GLN A 177 -20.49 5.33 -0.36
C GLN A 177 -19.76 6.28 0.58
N VAL A 178 -18.60 6.76 0.17
CA VAL A 178 -17.85 7.81 0.84
C VAL A 178 -17.87 9.06 -0.01
N VAL A 179 -18.12 10.22 0.59
CA VAL A 179 -18.11 11.50 -0.13
C VAL A 179 -16.72 12.10 -0.03
N ARG A 180 -16.08 12.34 -1.17
CA ARG A 180 -14.81 13.06 -1.28
C ARG A 180 -15.02 14.26 -2.19
N LYS A 181 -14.75 15.47 -1.68
CA LYS A 181 -14.92 16.73 -2.44
C LYS A 181 -16.30 16.86 -3.11
N GLY A 182 -17.35 16.41 -2.43
CA GLY A 182 -18.72 16.42 -2.94
C GLY A 182 -19.09 15.28 -3.89
N ILE A 183 -18.13 14.45 -4.32
CA ILE A 183 -18.37 13.30 -5.19
C ILE A 183 -18.50 12.02 -4.38
N SER A 184 -19.53 11.23 -4.68
CA SER A 184 -19.76 9.94 -4.04
C SER A 184 -18.92 8.84 -4.69
N ILE A 185 -18.17 8.10 -3.88
CA ILE A 185 -17.30 6.99 -4.31
C ILE A 185 -17.72 5.72 -3.58
N ARG A 186 -17.98 4.66 -4.33
CA ARG A 186 -18.39 3.37 -3.76
C ARG A 186 -17.19 2.61 -3.21
N ASN A 187 -17.30 2.07 -1.99
CA ASN A 187 -16.36 1.10 -1.44
C ASN A 187 -17.09 0.04 -0.59
N TYR A 188 -16.33 -0.87 0.01
CA TYR A 188 -16.86 -1.99 0.78
C TYR A 188 -16.16 -2.08 2.13
N ILE A 189 -16.94 -2.12 3.21
CA ILE A 189 -16.39 -2.55 4.50
C ILE A 189 -16.23 -4.05 4.45
N MET A 190 -15.01 -4.53 4.70
CA MET A 190 -14.66 -5.93 4.69
C MET A 190 -13.98 -6.32 6.00
N ARG A 191 -14.15 -7.58 6.41
CA ARG A 191 -13.51 -8.14 7.61
C ARG A 191 -13.00 -9.56 7.39
N LYS A 192 -11.88 -9.88 8.04
CA LYS A 192 -11.32 -11.24 8.12
C LYS A 192 -11.16 -11.60 9.60
N HIS A 193 -11.60 -12.79 9.99
CA HIS A 193 -11.42 -13.27 11.37
C HIS A 193 -9.96 -13.60 11.63
N ILE A 194 -9.47 -13.20 12.80
CA ILE A 194 -8.12 -13.51 13.25
C ILE A 194 -8.16 -14.89 13.91
N GLU A 195 -7.58 -15.89 13.25
CA GLU A 195 -7.35 -17.19 13.83
C GLU A 195 -6.02 -17.17 14.59
N TYR A 196 -6.09 -17.22 15.92
CA TYR A 196 -4.92 -17.46 16.74
C TYR A 196 -4.73 -18.98 16.84
N SER A 197 -3.65 -19.51 16.28
CA SER A 197 -3.23 -20.89 16.52
C SER A 197 -3.16 -21.13 18.03
N VAL A 198 -3.84 -22.18 18.50
CA VAL A 198 -3.88 -22.58 19.91
C VAL A 198 -2.59 -23.28 20.29
#